data_AF-A6N7T3-F1
#
_entry.id   AF-A6N7T3-F1
#
_cell.length_a   1.000
_cell.length_b   1.000
_cell.length_c   1.000
_cell.angle_alpha   90.00
_cell.angle_beta   90.00
_cell.angle_gamma   90.00
#
_symmetry.space_group_name_H-M   'P 1'
#
loop_
_entity.id
_entity.type
_entity.pdbx_description
1 polymer ?
#
loop_
_entity_poly.entity_id
_entity_poly.type
_entity_poly.pdbx_seq_one_letter_code
_entity_poly.pdbx_strand_id
1 'polypeptide(L)'
;KEGQFVYALSVAVLHREDCKDFVLPAPYEVYPHLFVNSETIQKAYEIKMQGEHYSFVDGVFKTDKTYYIPSNYSGFYHAHHPEQFVSYFTEDVGVNAFHTYWNMDYPFWANSKTYNMKFDRRGELFYYTQSQLLARYTLERLSNGLGEVKPFSYAYKTPVAGFEPSLRYQNGKEFPMRPEGSKFFKSFKTEVALAYERRIYDAIDLGFVFTKDGQKVSLKEKNGIDMLGEMIEGSYDSVNKQFYGALYNIMRTIFGHVTDPAFQYGVAPGVLEHFETAT
;
A
#
# COMPACT_ATOMS: atom_id res chain seq x y z
N LYS A 1 -13.37 -11.74 -7.77
CA LYS A 1 -14.12 -11.30 -8.96
C LYS A 1 -14.72 -9.92 -8.76
N GLU A 2 -15.37 -9.65 -7.62
CA GLU A 2 -15.92 -8.32 -7.29
C GLU A 2 -14.83 -7.25 -7.09
N GLY A 3 -13.77 -7.53 -6.30
CA GLY A 3 -12.62 -6.63 -6.13
C GLY A 3 -12.00 -6.13 -7.43
N GLN A 4 -11.75 -7.06 -8.36
CA GLN A 4 -11.20 -6.75 -9.68
C GLN A 4 -12.14 -5.86 -10.51
N PHE A 5 -13.45 -6.10 -10.44
CA PHE A 5 -14.44 -5.29 -11.14
C PHE A 5 -14.47 -3.87 -10.60
N VAL A 6 -14.55 -3.69 -9.28
CA VAL A 6 -14.59 -2.35 -8.68
C VAL A 6 -13.31 -1.58 -8.96
N TYR A 7 -12.15 -2.22 -8.80
CA TYR A 7 -10.87 -1.59 -9.14
C TYR A 7 -10.83 -1.14 -10.61
N ALA A 8 -11.18 -2.03 -11.55
CA ALA A 8 -11.17 -1.72 -12.97
C ALA A 8 -12.19 -0.63 -13.33
N LEU A 9 -13.37 -0.64 -12.71
CA LEU A 9 -14.40 0.37 -12.91
C LEU A 9 -13.93 1.74 -12.39
N SER A 10 -13.40 1.81 -11.16
CA SER A 10 -12.91 3.05 -10.58
C SER A 10 -11.79 3.67 -11.43
N VAL A 11 -10.80 2.87 -11.84
CA VAL A 11 -9.74 3.33 -12.75
C VAL A 11 -10.32 3.76 -14.11
N ALA A 12 -11.26 3.01 -14.67
CA ALA A 12 -11.87 3.38 -15.95
C ALA A 12 -12.63 4.72 -15.86
N VAL A 13 -13.37 4.96 -14.77
CA VAL A 13 -14.10 6.22 -14.55
C VAL A 13 -13.15 7.40 -14.40
N LEU A 14 -12.04 7.24 -13.66
CA LEU A 14 -11.06 8.31 -13.45
C LEU A 14 -10.32 8.74 -14.72
N HIS A 15 -10.07 7.81 -15.65
CA HIS A 15 -9.24 8.07 -16.83
C HIS A 15 -10.01 8.35 -18.12
N ARG A 16 -11.30 8.04 -18.17
CA ARG A 16 -12.12 8.25 -19.37
C ARG A 16 -12.58 9.69 -19.50
N GLU A 17 -12.37 10.28 -20.67
CA GLU A 17 -12.77 11.67 -20.94
C GLU A 17 -14.28 11.91 -20.78
N ASP A 18 -15.11 10.94 -21.16
CA ASP A 18 -16.57 11.01 -21.00
C ASP A 18 -17.04 10.88 -19.54
N CYS A 19 -16.13 10.51 -18.63
CA CYS A 19 -16.43 10.29 -17.23
C CYS A 19 -15.86 11.36 -16.26
N LYS A 20 -15.22 12.41 -16.78
CA LYS A 20 -14.44 13.37 -16.01
C LYS A 20 -15.19 14.06 -14.85
N ASP A 21 -16.51 14.22 -14.99
CA ASP A 21 -17.34 14.89 -13.99
C ASP A 21 -18.10 13.92 -13.06
N PHE A 22 -17.89 12.61 -13.20
CA PHE A 22 -18.48 11.64 -12.27
C PHE A 22 -17.75 11.63 -10.95
N VAL A 23 -18.52 11.62 -9.86
CA VAL A 23 -18.01 11.46 -8.50
C VAL A 23 -18.09 9.99 -8.12
N LEU A 24 -16.94 9.40 -7.80
CA LEU A 24 -16.87 8.05 -7.24
C LEU A 24 -17.14 8.10 -5.73
N PRO A 25 -17.82 7.07 -5.17
CA PRO A 25 -17.90 6.91 -3.72
C PRO A 25 -16.51 6.70 -3.12
N ALA A 26 -16.35 7.01 -1.84
CA ALA A 26 -15.08 6.83 -1.18
C ALA A 26 -14.71 5.34 -1.05
N PRO A 27 -13.42 4.96 -1.17
CA PRO A 27 -12.99 3.56 -1.07
C PRO A 27 -13.46 2.86 0.21
N TYR A 28 -13.51 3.57 1.34
CA TYR A 28 -13.98 3.04 2.63
C TYR A 28 -15.50 2.79 2.69
N GLU A 29 -16.29 3.41 1.82
CA GLU A 29 -17.72 3.10 1.67
C GLU A 29 -17.95 1.84 0.83
N VAL A 30 -17.05 1.59 -0.13
CA VAL A 30 -17.15 0.45 -1.05
C VAL A 30 -16.53 -0.82 -0.45
N TYR A 31 -15.39 -0.70 0.23
CA TYR A 31 -14.65 -1.81 0.86
C TYR A 31 -14.35 -1.55 2.34
N PRO A 32 -15.37 -1.44 3.21
CA PRO A 32 -15.16 -1.13 4.63
C PRO A 32 -14.24 -2.13 5.35
N HIS A 33 -14.20 -3.40 4.93
CA HIS A 33 -13.31 -4.45 5.46
C HIS A 33 -11.81 -4.13 5.37
N LEU A 34 -11.41 -3.19 4.50
CA LEU A 34 -10.02 -2.76 4.35
C LEU A 34 -9.69 -1.50 5.16
N PHE A 35 -10.69 -0.84 5.74
CA PHE A 35 -10.52 0.46 6.43
C PHE A 35 -10.97 0.42 7.88
N VAL A 36 -11.78 -0.56 8.26
CA VAL A 36 -12.43 -0.64 9.56
C VAL A 36 -12.02 -1.92 10.26
N ASN A 37 -11.71 -1.80 11.55
CA ASN A 37 -11.28 -2.91 12.38
C ASN A 37 -12.29 -4.07 12.41
N SER A 38 -11.76 -5.29 12.47
CA SER A 38 -12.52 -6.54 12.40
C SER A 38 -13.57 -6.67 13.49
N GLU A 39 -13.32 -6.12 14.68
CA GLU A 39 -14.29 -6.04 15.78
C GLU A 39 -15.55 -5.26 15.37
N THR A 40 -15.38 -4.09 14.75
CA THR A 40 -16.47 -3.24 14.28
C THR A 40 -17.26 -3.93 13.16
N ILE A 41 -16.58 -4.59 12.23
CA ILE A 41 -17.21 -5.39 11.17
C ILE A 41 -18.00 -6.56 11.78
N GLN A 42 -17.46 -7.21 12.82
CA GLN A 42 -18.13 -8.31 13.49
C GLN A 42 -19.41 -7.85 14.20
N LYS A 43 -19.37 -6.69 14.88
CA LYS A 43 -20.56 -6.05 15.45
C LYS A 43 -21.62 -5.76 14.37
N ALA A 44 -21.20 -5.26 13.21
CA ALA A 44 -22.11 -5.02 12.08
C ALA A 44 -22.79 -6.32 11.59
N TYR A 45 -22.04 -7.42 11.50
CA TYR A 45 -22.62 -8.73 11.17
C TYR A 45 -23.58 -9.25 12.23
N GLU A 46 -23.24 -9.10 13.51
CA GLU A 46 -24.10 -9.51 14.62
C GLU A 46 -25.46 -8.80 14.56
N ILE A 47 -25.46 -7.46 14.42
CA ILE A 47 -26.68 -6.66 14.26
C ILE A 47 -27.49 -7.18 13.07
N LYS A 48 -26.83 -7.42 11.93
CA LYS A 48 -27.51 -7.88 10.71
C LYS A 48 -28.14 -9.26 10.88
N MET A 49 -27.48 -10.17 11.60
CA MET A 49 -27.95 -11.53 11.85
C MET A 49 -29.14 -11.58 12.83
N GLN A 50 -29.21 -10.66 13.78
CA GLN A 50 -30.36 -10.56 14.70
C GLN A 50 -31.66 -10.10 14.01
N GLY A 51 -31.56 -9.42 12.86
CA GLY A 51 -32.71 -9.05 12.04
C GLY A 51 -33.66 -8.07 12.74
N GLU A 52 -34.97 -8.30 12.62
CA GLU A 52 -36.00 -7.47 13.29
C GLU A 52 -36.03 -7.69 14.80
N HIS A 53 -35.47 -8.80 15.28
CA HIS A 53 -35.34 -9.14 16.70
C HIS A 53 -34.03 -8.61 17.29
N TYR A 54 -33.65 -7.38 16.93
CA TYR A 54 -32.45 -6.75 17.45
C TYR A 54 -32.49 -6.70 18.98
N SER A 55 -31.53 -7.38 19.59
CA SER A 55 -31.16 -7.25 20.99
C SER A 55 -30.00 -6.27 21.13
N PHE A 56 -29.87 -5.61 22.28
CA PHE A 56 -28.76 -4.72 22.58
C PHE A 56 -27.40 -5.36 22.22
N VAL A 57 -26.61 -4.67 21.39
CA VAL A 57 -25.20 -5.03 21.09
C VAL A 57 -24.32 -3.97 21.75
N ASP A 58 -23.30 -4.41 22.47
CA ASP A 58 -22.48 -3.51 23.27
C ASP A 58 -21.77 -2.44 22.43
N GLY A 59 -21.84 -1.20 22.91
CA GLY A 59 -21.29 -0.02 22.23
C GLY A 59 -22.01 0.42 20.95
N VAL A 60 -23.10 -0.21 20.55
CA VAL A 60 -23.85 0.15 19.33
C VAL A 60 -25.04 1.06 19.66
N PHE A 61 -25.18 2.14 18.90
CA PHE A 61 -26.31 3.06 19.03
C PHE A 61 -27.23 2.94 17.81
N LYS A 62 -28.54 2.90 18.02
CA LYS A 62 -29.52 2.93 16.94
C LYS A 62 -30.28 4.25 16.98
N THR A 63 -30.28 4.98 15.87
CA THR A 63 -31.13 6.15 15.66
C THR A 63 -31.94 5.93 14.40
N ASP A 64 -33.27 5.96 14.53
CA ASP A 64 -34.21 5.61 13.47
C ASP A 64 -33.91 4.24 12.83
N LYS A 65 -33.45 4.26 11.57
CA LYS A 65 -33.11 3.09 10.75
C LYS A 65 -31.60 2.88 10.59
N THR A 66 -30.77 3.68 11.27
CA THR A 66 -29.31 3.66 11.16
C THR A 66 -28.69 3.14 12.45
N TYR A 67 -27.69 2.27 12.30
CA TYR A 67 -26.85 1.80 13.40
C TYR A 67 -25.50 2.52 13.35
N TYR A 68 -25.07 3.02 14.49
CA TYR A 68 -23.79 3.69 14.70
C TYR A 68 -22.91 2.79 15.55
N ILE A 69 -21.75 2.44 15.03
CA ILE A 69 -20.77 1.58 15.70
C ILE A 69 -19.49 2.39 15.86
N PRO A 70 -19.18 2.90 17.07
CA PRO A 70 -17.89 3.49 17.35
C PRO A 70 -16.78 2.47 17.10
N SER A 71 -15.74 2.88 16.38
CA SER A 71 -14.57 2.07 16.08
C SER A 71 -13.34 2.74 16.65
N ASN A 72 -12.61 2.03 17.52
CA ASN A 72 -11.33 2.50 18.02
C ASN A 72 -10.21 2.05 17.07
N TYR A 73 -9.12 2.82 17.03
CA TYR A 73 -7.88 2.43 16.36
C TYR A 73 -7.19 1.27 17.08
N SER A 74 -6.30 0.56 16.38
CA SER A 74 -5.49 -0.48 17.02
C SER A 74 -4.61 0.11 18.12
N GLY A 75 -4.41 -0.66 19.19
CA GLY A 75 -3.60 -0.24 20.34
C GLY A 75 -4.28 0.77 21.27
N PHE A 76 -5.55 1.12 21.05
CA PHE A 76 -6.32 2.05 21.90
C PHE A 76 -6.31 1.66 23.39
N TYR A 77 -6.52 0.37 23.70
CA TYR A 77 -6.59 -0.11 25.08
C TYR A 77 -5.19 -0.29 25.68
N HIS A 78 -4.32 -0.97 24.94
CA HIS A 78 -2.95 -1.23 25.34
C HIS A 78 -2.05 -1.29 24.10
N ALA A 79 -1.10 -0.35 24.00
CA ALA A 79 -0.10 -0.36 22.93
C ALA A 79 0.95 -1.44 23.20
N HIS A 80 0.95 -2.49 22.36
CA HIS A 80 1.94 -3.57 22.38
C HIS A 80 3.28 -3.15 21.76
N HIS A 81 3.26 -2.21 20.83
CA HIS A 81 4.44 -1.71 20.13
C HIS A 81 4.43 -0.18 20.04
N PRO A 82 5.60 0.48 20.06
CA PRO A 82 5.67 1.94 19.97
C PRO A 82 4.99 2.51 18.71
N GLU A 83 5.01 1.77 17.60
CA GLU A 83 4.36 2.18 16.35
C GLU A 83 2.84 2.32 16.46
N GLN A 84 2.20 1.72 17.48
CA GLN A 84 0.77 1.89 17.70
C GLN A 84 0.40 3.27 18.26
N PHE A 85 1.35 4.07 18.76
CA PHE A 85 1.06 5.45 19.17
C PHE A 85 0.64 6.36 18.02
N VAL A 86 0.97 5.99 16.78
CA VAL A 86 0.60 6.74 15.57
C VAL A 86 -0.52 6.04 14.77
N SER A 87 -1.23 5.08 15.38
CA SER A 87 -2.30 4.33 14.70
C SER A 87 -3.43 5.24 14.20
N TYR A 88 -3.74 6.32 14.91
CA TYR A 88 -4.73 7.31 14.46
C TYR A 88 -4.38 7.97 13.12
N PHE A 89 -3.10 7.98 12.72
CA PHE A 89 -2.64 8.50 11.43
C PHE A 89 -2.51 7.38 10.40
N THR A 90 -1.90 6.25 10.77
CA THR A 90 -1.65 5.14 9.82
C THR A 90 -2.91 4.32 9.50
N GLU A 91 -3.91 4.35 10.38
CA GLU A 91 -5.22 3.71 10.18
C GLU A 91 -6.31 4.74 9.83
N ASP A 92 -5.95 6.02 9.60
CA ASP A 92 -6.91 7.02 9.16
C ASP A 92 -7.48 6.67 7.77
N VAL A 93 -8.80 6.70 7.67
CA VAL A 93 -9.50 6.33 6.43
C VAL A 93 -9.20 7.30 5.29
N GLY A 94 -8.90 8.57 5.61
CA GLY A 94 -8.55 9.60 4.64
C GLY A 94 -7.14 9.42 4.09
N VAL A 95 -6.16 9.12 4.95
CA VAL A 95 -4.78 8.82 4.54
C VAL A 95 -4.72 7.56 3.67
N ASN A 96 -5.42 6.50 4.08
CA ASN A 96 -5.55 5.26 3.32
C ASN A 96 -6.29 5.46 1.98
N ALA A 97 -7.35 6.27 1.98
CA ALA A 97 -8.07 6.61 0.75
C ALA A 97 -7.20 7.44 -0.20
N PHE A 98 -6.43 8.40 0.32
CA PHE A 98 -5.47 9.18 -0.47
C PHE A 98 -4.47 8.28 -1.21
N HIS A 99 -3.85 7.33 -0.50
CA HIS A 99 -2.91 6.40 -1.11
C HIS A 99 -3.60 5.50 -2.16
N THR A 100 -4.84 5.09 -1.91
CA THR A 100 -5.66 4.35 -2.86
C THR A 100 -5.91 5.16 -4.14
N TYR A 101 -6.38 6.40 -4.02
CA TYR A 101 -6.62 7.29 -5.15
C TYR A 101 -5.35 7.56 -5.95
N TRP A 102 -4.22 7.82 -5.28
CA TRP A 102 -2.93 8.04 -5.96
C TRP A 102 -2.55 6.84 -6.85
N ASN A 103 -2.76 5.60 -6.37
CA ASN A 103 -2.50 4.40 -7.17
C ASN A 103 -3.55 4.15 -8.29
N MET A 104 -4.77 4.67 -8.15
CA MET A 104 -5.79 4.61 -9.21
C MET A 104 -5.57 5.67 -10.30
N ASP A 105 -5.08 6.85 -9.91
CA ASP A 105 -4.71 7.94 -10.82
C ASP A 105 -3.42 7.62 -11.59
N TYR A 106 -2.45 6.97 -10.93
CA TYR A 106 -1.17 6.60 -11.53
C TYR A 106 -0.90 5.09 -11.45
N PRO A 107 -1.70 4.23 -12.12
CA PRO A 107 -1.57 2.78 -12.02
C PRO A 107 -0.25 2.29 -12.61
N PHE A 108 0.60 1.63 -11.81
CA PHE A 108 1.94 1.17 -12.22
C PHE A 108 1.93 0.17 -13.40
N TRP A 109 0.82 -0.53 -13.61
CA TRP A 109 0.66 -1.54 -14.65
C TRP A 109 0.16 -0.98 -15.98
N ALA A 110 -0.39 0.24 -16.00
CA ALA A 110 -1.00 0.80 -17.20
C ALA A 110 0.06 1.29 -18.19
N ASN A 111 -0.09 0.86 -19.44
CA ASN A 111 0.67 1.38 -20.58
C ASN A 111 -0.02 2.66 -21.09
N SER A 112 0.67 3.79 -20.97
CA SER A 112 0.14 5.10 -21.39
C SER A 112 -0.34 5.12 -22.85
N LYS A 113 0.43 4.52 -23.77
CA LYS A 113 0.10 4.50 -25.20
C LYS A 113 -1.12 3.64 -25.51
N THR A 114 -1.20 2.45 -24.91
CA THR A 114 -2.30 1.51 -25.16
C THR A 114 -3.63 2.04 -24.63
N TYR A 115 -3.61 2.67 -23.46
CA TYR A 115 -4.81 3.17 -22.80
C TYR A 115 -5.08 4.66 -23.07
N ASN A 116 -4.30 5.30 -23.94
CA ASN A 116 -4.37 6.73 -24.22
C ASN A 116 -4.33 7.61 -22.95
N MET A 117 -3.60 7.15 -21.92
CA MET A 117 -3.37 7.89 -20.68
C MET A 117 -2.17 8.80 -20.86
N LYS A 118 -2.24 10.01 -20.30
CA LYS A 118 -1.12 10.97 -20.34
C LYS A 118 -0.62 11.19 -18.93
N PHE A 119 0.61 10.76 -18.67
CA PHE A 119 1.31 11.03 -17.42
C PHE A 119 2.41 12.05 -17.70
N ASP A 120 2.43 13.13 -16.92
CA ASP A 120 3.50 14.13 -16.97
C ASP A 120 4.39 13.94 -15.73
N ARG A 121 5.70 13.73 -15.95
CA ARG A 121 6.72 13.56 -14.90
C ARG A 121 6.30 12.57 -13.81
N ARG A 122 5.80 11.40 -14.23
CA ARG A 122 5.23 10.36 -13.38
C ARG A 122 6.19 9.89 -12.27
N GLY A 123 7.42 9.56 -12.63
CA GLY A 123 8.40 9.06 -11.68
C GLY A 123 8.86 10.14 -10.70
N GLU A 124 8.90 11.39 -11.14
CA GLU A 124 9.15 12.51 -10.23
C GLU A 124 8.00 12.70 -9.24
N LEU A 125 6.76 12.61 -9.71
CA LEU A 125 5.58 12.64 -8.86
C LEU A 125 5.58 11.47 -7.87
N PHE A 126 5.98 10.27 -8.29
CA PHE A 126 6.18 9.14 -7.39
C PHE A 126 7.17 9.48 -6.28
N TYR A 127 8.37 9.95 -6.62
CA TYR A 127 9.37 10.35 -5.62
C TYR A 127 8.82 11.43 -4.67
N TYR A 128 8.17 12.45 -5.23
CA TYR A 128 7.59 13.54 -4.45
C TYR A 128 6.52 13.04 -3.47
N THR A 129 5.56 12.24 -3.93
CA THR A 129 4.48 11.70 -3.08
C THR A 129 5.04 10.83 -1.96
N GLN A 130 5.97 9.91 -2.26
CA GLN A 130 6.58 9.06 -1.24
C GLN A 130 7.39 9.88 -0.23
N SER A 131 8.12 10.90 -0.70
CA SER A 131 8.89 11.79 0.18
C SER A 131 7.98 12.64 1.06
N GLN A 132 6.87 13.15 0.55
CA GLN A 132 5.92 13.95 1.33
C GLN A 132 5.18 13.11 2.36
N LEU A 133 4.75 11.90 2.01
CA LEU A 133 4.14 10.96 2.96
C LEU A 133 5.12 10.58 4.07
N LEU A 134 6.37 10.26 3.74
CA LEU A 134 7.38 9.94 4.74
C LEU A 134 7.68 11.13 5.67
N ALA A 135 7.75 12.35 5.13
CA ALA A 135 7.94 13.56 5.92
C ALA A 135 6.75 13.77 6.87
N ARG A 136 5.51 13.64 6.36
CA ARG A 136 4.29 13.77 7.14
C ARG A 136 4.21 12.75 8.28
N TYR A 137 4.55 11.49 7.99
CA TYR A 137 4.62 10.42 8.98
C TYR A 137 5.73 10.68 10.02
N THR A 138 6.89 11.19 9.59
CA THR A 138 7.98 11.55 10.51
C THR A 138 7.54 12.65 11.50
N LEU A 139 6.72 13.61 11.08
CA LEU A 139 6.17 14.63 11.99
C LEU A 139 5.23 14.02 13.05
N GLU A 140 4.43 13.01 12.69
CA GLU A 140 3.60 12.28 13.67
C GLU A 140 4.46 11.52 14.67
N ARG A 141 5.51 10.85 14.19
CA ARG A 141 6.47 10.15 15.06
C ARG A 141 7.14 11.10 16.06
N LEU A 142 7.58 12.28 15.60
CA LEU A 142 8.20 13.28 16.47
C LEU A 142 7.22 13.79 17.54
N SER A 143 5.97 14.03 17.16
CA SER A 143 4.92 14.47 18.08
C SER A 143 4.60 13.43 19.16
N ASN A 144 4.81 12.14 18.87
CA ASN A 144 4.63 11.02 19.79
C ASN A 144 5.94 10.51 20.43
N GLY A 145 7.06 11.21 20.25
CA GLY A 145 8.35 10.84 20.85
C GLY A 145 9.00 9.55 20.28
N LEU A 146 8.58 9.10 19.10
CA LEU A 146 9.09 7.88 18.44
C LEU A 146 10.40 8.08 17.67
N GLY A 147 10.86 9.31 17.53
CA GLY A 147 12.07 9.67 16.78
C GLY A 147 11.96 9.41 15.27
N GLU A 148 13.09 9.49 14.57
CA GLU A 148 13.15 9.31 13.12
C GLU A 148 12.94 7.85 12.67
N VAL A 149 12.48 7.68 11.43
CA VAL A 149 12.35 6.36 10.81
C VAL A 149 13.74 5.75 10.59
N LYS A 150 13.96 4.55 11.13
CA LYS A 150 15.23 3.85 11.01
C LYS A 150 15.31 3.11 9.67
N PRO A 151 16.43 3.21 8.92
CA PRO A 151 16.58 2.47 7.68
C PRO A 151 16.68 0.97 7.96
N PHE A 152 16.06 0.18 7.08
CA PHE A 152 16.22 -1.27 7.07
C PHE A 152 17.52 -1.66 6.37
N SER A 153 18.27 -2.61 6.93
CA SER A 153 19.49 -3.12 6.31
C SER A 153 19.50 -4.64 6.23
N TYR A 154 19.66 -5.14 4.99
CA TYR A 154 19.89 -6.56 4.72
C TYR A 154 21.22 -7.04 5.31
N ALA A 155 22.26 -6.19 5.24
CA ALA A 155 23.63 -6.52 5.64
C ALA A 155 23.76 -6.62 7.17
N TYR A 156 23.19 -5.66 7.89
CA TYR A 156 23.23 -5.62 9.35
C TYR A 156 22.11 -6.45 10.01
N LYS A 157 21.32 -7.17 9.22
CA LYS A 157 20.21 -8.04 9.68
C LYS A 157 19.29 -7.29 10.65
N THR A 158 18.92 -6.06 10.29
CA THR A 158 17.97 -5.27 11.08
C THR A 158 16.71 -6.11 11.31
N PRO A 159 16.25 -6.28 12.57
CA PRO A 159 15.01 -7.01 12.82
C PRO A 159 13.84 -6.30 12.14
N VAL A 160 12.95 -7.07 11.50
CA VAL A 160 11.76 -6.49 10.88
C VAL A 160 10.77 -6.12 11.98
N ALA A 161 10.27 -4.88 11.94
CA ALA A 161 9.25 -4.40 12.86
C ALA A 161 7.97 -5.23 12.74
N GLY A 162 7.42 -5.60 13.88
CA GLY A 162 6.16 -6.32 13.99
C GLY A 162 4.99 -5.48 13.53
N PHE A 163 3.96 -6.13 13.02
CA PHE A 163 2.70 -5.51 12.68
C PHE A 163 1.58 -6.54 12.79
N GLU A 164 0.59 -6.25 13.62
CA GLU A 164 -0.62 -7.05 13.78
C GLU A 164 -1.80 -6.25 13.19
N PRO A 165 -2.28 -6.61 12.00
CA PRO A 165 -3.42 -5.95 11.40
C PRO A 165 -4.70 -6.36 12.14
N SER A 166 -5.49 -5.38 12.60
CA SER A 166 -6.83 -5.62 13.15
C SER A 166 -7.88 -5.76 12.03
N LEU A 167 -7.53 -6.34 10.88
CA LEU A 167 -8.36 -6.39 9.67
C LEU A 167 -8.69 -7.82 9.26
N ARG A 168 -9.87 -7.97 8.64
CA ARG A 168 -10.38 -9.25 8.17
C ARG A 168 -11.02 -9.12 6.79
N TYR A 169 -10.69 -10.03 5.89
CA TYR A 169 -11.31 -10.09 4.57
C TYR A 169 -12.80 -10.40 4.63
N GLN A 170 -13.54 -10.00 3.59
CA GLN A 170 -14.97 -10.31 3.43
C GLN A 170 -15.29 -11.81 3.49
N ASN A 171 -14.38 -12.65 3.01
CA ASN A 171 -14.51 -14.11 3.06
C ASN A 171 -14.21 -14.72 4.44
N GLY A 172 -13.92 -13.88 5.43
CA GLY A 172 -13.64 -14.28 6.80
C GLY A 172 -12.20 -14.71 7.08
N LYS A 173 -11.28 -14.66 6.11
CA LYS A 173 -9.84 -14.85 6.37
C LYS A 173 -9.26 -13.63 7.05
N GLU A 174 -8.39 -13.85 8.03
CA GLU A 174 -7.63 -12.76 8.67
C GLU A 174 -6.49 -12.27 7.78
N PHE A 175 -6.10 -11.02 7.95
CA PHE A 175 -4.84 -10.54 7.42
C PHE A 175 -3.66 -11.22 8.12
N PRO A 176 -2.57 -11.57 7.40
CA PRO A 176 -1.40 -12.15 8.04
C PRO A 176 -0.73 -11.12 8.95
N MET A 177 -0.45 -11.53 10.19
CA MET A 177 0.42 -10.78 11.09
C MET A 177 1.88 -10.93 10.68
N ARG A 178 2.68 -9.91 10.97
CA ARG A 178 4.14 -9.96 10.89
C ARG A 178 4.70 -9.93 12.32
N PRO A 179 5.25 -11.04 12.84
CA PRO A 179 5.81 -11.06 14.18
C PRO A 179 7.01 -10.11 14.32
N GLU A 180 7.13 -9.45 15.47
CA GLU A 180 8.28 -8.62 15.81
C GLU A 180 9.58 -9.43 15.75
N GLY A 181 10.64 -8.84 15.19
CA GLY A 181 11.93 -9.49 15.10
C GLY A 181 12.03 -10.57 14.02
N SER A 182 11.03 -10.66 13.13
CA SER A 182 11.10 -11.52 11.96
C SER A 182 12.35 -11.21 11.13
N LYS A 183 13.00 -12.25 10.63
CA LYS A 183 14.22 -12.10 9.82
C LYS A 183 13.87 -11.90 8.36
N PHE A 184 14.66 -11.11 7.65
CA PHE A 184 14.61 -11.06 6.19
C PHE A 184 14.89 -12.45 5.62
N PHE A 185 13.88 -13.05 5.00
CA PHE A 185 13.96 -14.41 4.50
C PHE A 185 14.65 -14.45 3.13
N LYS A 186 15.56 -15.42 2.92
CA LYS A 186 16.18 -15.63 1.61
C LYS A 186 15.24 -16.44 0.72
N SER A 187 14.60 -15.78 -0.24
CA SER A 187 13.80 -16.41 -1.31
C SER A 187 14.28 -15.95 -2.68
N PHE A 188 13.82 -16.64 -3.73
CA PHE A 188 14.03 -16.20 -5.12
C PHE A 188 13.59 -14.74 -5.33
N LYS A 189 12.46 -14.33 -4.75
CA LYS A 189 11.99 -12.92 -4.83
C LYS A 189 12.98 -11.95 -4.19
N THR A 190 13.57 -12.32 -3.05
CA THR A 190 14.59 -11.45 -2.42
C THR A 190 15.87 -11.35 -3.24
N GLU A 191 16.32 -12.43 -3.87
CA GLU A 191 17.49 -12.40 -4.76
C GLU A 191 17.24 -11.50 -5.97
N VAL A 192 16.04 -11.59 -6.55
CA VAL A 192 15.59 -10.73 -7.65
C VAL A 192 15.54 -9.26 -7.21
N ALA A 193 14.99 -8.96 -6.04
CA ALA A 193 14.91 -7.59 -5.51
C ALA A 193 16.31 -6.98 -5.31
N LEU A 194 17.23 -7.74 -4.71
CA LEU A 194 18.63 -7.30 -4.52
C LEU A 194 19.36 -7.10 -5.85
N ALA A 195 19.07 -7.92 -6.86
CA ALA A 195 19.62 -7.75 -8.19
C ALA A 195 19.10 -6.47 -8.88
N TYR A 196 17.80 -6.16 -8.74
CA TYR A 196 17.22 -4.91 -9.24
C TYR A 196 17.80 -3.68 -8.53
N GLU A 197 17.86 -3.70 -7.20
CA GLU A 197 18.46 -2.64 -6.41
C GLU A 197 19.91 -2.37 -6.84
N ARG A 198 20.72 -3.43 -6.98
CA ARG A 198 22.11 -3.30 -7.46
C ARG A 198 22.19 -2.66 -8.85
N ARG A 199 21.35 -3.08 -9.80
CA ARG A 199 21.35 -2.50 -11.17
C ARG A 199 20.97 -1.02 -11.17
N ILE A 200 20.06 -0.62 -10.27
CA ILE A 200 19.69 0.79 -10.12
C ILE A 200 20.86 1.59 -9.53
N TYR A 201 21.54 1.07 -8.50
CA TYR A 201 22.77 1.70 -7.99
C TYR A 201 23.85 1.82 -9.06
N ASP A 202 24.14 0.75 -9.79
CA ASP A 202 25.13 0.77 -10.88
C ASP A 202 24.78 1.83 -11.94
N ALA A 203 23.50 1.99 -12.29
CA ALA A 203 23.05 3.01 -13.23
C ALA A 203 23.21 4.45 -12.69
N ILE A 204 22.95 4.66 -11.40
CA ILE A 204 23.17 5.95 -10.72
C ILE A 204 24.65 6.30 -10.74
N ASP A 205 25.52 5.37 -10.35
CA ASP A 205 26.98 5.57 -10.27
C ASP A 205 27.59 5.83 -11.66
N LEU A 206 27.12 5.12 -12.68
CA LEU A 206 27.52 5.34 -14.08
C LEU A 206 26.95 6.64 -14.66
N GLY A 207 25.85 7.15 -14.11
CA GLY A 207 25.16 8.36 -14.56
C GLY A 207 24.33 8.18 -15.84
N PHE A 208 24.01 6.95 -16.23
CA PHE A 208 23.15 6.63 -17.37
C PHE A 208 22.42 5.30 -17.18
N VAL A 209 21.29 5.13 -17.88
CA VAL A 209 20.51 3.89 -17.92
C VAL A 209 20.54 3.25 -19.30
N PHE A 210 20.26 1.95 -19.35
CA PHE A 210 20.12 1.20 -20.60
C PHE A 210 18.64 1.08 -20.99
N THR A 211 18.32 1.52 -22.21
CA THR A 211 17.02 1.29 -22.85
C THR A 211 16.84 -0.17 -23.24
N LYS A 212 15.63 -0.56 -23.64
CA LYS A 212 15.32 -1.90 -24.17
C LYS A 212 16.18 -2.25 -25.39
N ASP A 213 16.56 -1.24 -26.18
CA ASP A 213 17.37 -1.39 -27.39
C ASP A 213 18.89 -1.36 -27.10
N GLY A 214 19.29 -1.27 -25.83
CA GLY A 214 20.69 -1.23 -25.41
C GLY A 214 21.36 0.15 -25.55
N GLN A 215 20.62 1.19 -25.94
CA GLN A 215 21.13 2.56 -25.96
C GLN A 215 21.27 3.12 -24.54
N LYS A 216 22.27 3.97 -24.34
CA LYS A 216 22.52 4.68 -23.08
C LYS A 216 21.76 6.00 -23.06
N VAL A 217 21.01 6.26 -22.00
CA VAL A 217 20.33 7.53 -21.76
C VAL A 217 20.86 8.15 -20.47
N SER A 218 21.28 9.41 -20.53
CA SER A 218 21.88 10.12 -19.41
C SER A 218 20.87 10.37 -18.29
N LEU A 219 21.28 10.13 -17.04
CA LEU A 219 20.50 10.50 -15.85
C LEU A 219 20.75 11.95 -15.40
N LYS A 220 21.75 12.64 -15.97
CA LYS A 220 22.12 14.01 -15.58
C LYS A 220 21.24 15.08 -16.24
N GLU A 221 20.38 14.69 -17.15
CA GLU A 221 19.46 15.58 -17.83
C GLU A 221 18.23 15.89 -16.96
N LYS A 222 17.41 16.86 -17.41
CA LYS A 222 16.22 17.31 -16.66
C LYS A 222 15.24 16.18 -16.33
N ASN A 223 15.21 15.12 -17.13
CA ASN A 223 14.29 13.99 -16.97
C ASN A 223 14.86 12.86 -16.09
N GLY A 224 16.05 13.03 -15.51
CA GLY A 224 16.73 11.99 -14.73
C GLY A 224 15.93 11.50 -13.53
N ILE A 225 15.30 12.43 -12.78
CA ILE A 225 14.47 12.09 -11.61
C ILE A 225 13.22 11.31 -12.01
N ASP A 226 12.61 11.66 -13.14
CA ASP A 226 11.43 10.99 -13.68
C ASP A 226 11.78 9.54 -14.06
N MET A 227 12.88 9.36 -14.80
CA MET A 227 13.36 8.02 -15.17
C MET A 227 13.70 7.17 -13.94
N LEU A 228 14.35 7.75 -12.93
CA LEU A 228 14.68 7.05 -11.68
C LEU A 228 13.44 6.62 -10.92
N GLY A 229 12.47 7.51 -10.76
CA GLY A 229 11.21 7.21 -10.09
C GLY A 229 10.44 6.08 -10.78
N GLU A 230 10.34 6.13 -12.11
CA GLU A 230 9.68 5.07 -12.88
C GLU A 230 10.38 3.71 -12.78
N MET A 231 11.72 3.69 -12.73
CA MET A 231 12.50 2.46 -12.53
C MET A 231 12.32 1.88 -11.13
N ILE A 232 12.28 2.72 -10.09
CA ILE A 232 12.10 2.28 -8.70
C ILE A 232 10.67 1.76 -8.49
N GLU A 233 9.65 2.50 -8.95
CA GLU A 233 8.24 2.06 -8.92
C GLU A 233 8.06 0.78 -9.75
N GLY A 234 8.72 0.72 -10.91
CA GLY A 234 8.54 -0.31 -11.93
C GLY A 234 7.31 -0.07 -12.79
N SER A 235 7.05 1.19 -13.16
CA SER A 235 5.95 1.56 -14.05
C SER A 235 6.05 0.79 -15.38
N TYR A 236 4.93 0.54 -16.06
CA TYR A 236 4.96 -0.15 -17.37
C TYR A 236 5.82 0.60 -18.39
N ASP A 237 5.77 1.93 -18.35
CA ASP A 237 6.45 2.82 -19.28
C ASP A 237 7.92 3.07 -18.95
N SER A 238 8.40 2.52 -17.83
CA SER A 238 9.81 2.56 -17.44
C SER A 238 10.76 2.14 -18.57
N VAL A 239 11.86 2.89 -18.69
CA VAL A 239 12.89 2.81 -19.73
C VAL A 239 13.27 1.38 -20.11
N ASN A 240 13.48 0.53 -19.10
CA ASN A 240 13.72 -0.89 -19.29
C ASN A 240 13.23 -1.71 -18.08
N LYS A 241 11.91 -1.83 -17.95
CA LYS A 241 11.25 -2.60 -16.88
C LYS A 241 11.77 -4.04 -16.72
N GLN A 242 12.13 -4.72 -17.80
CA GLN A 242 12.62 -6.10 -17.71
C GLN A 242 14.00 -6.17 -17.03
N PHE A 243 14.86 -5.17 -17.29
CA PHE A 243 16.20 -5.12 -16.72
C PHE A 243 16.22 -4.54 -15.30
N TYR A 244 15.53 -3.43 -15.07
CA TYR A 244 15.50 -2.73 -13.78
C TYR A 244 14.42 -3.24 -12.82
N GLY A 245 13.40 -3.94 -13.33
CA GLY A 245 12.38 -4.57 -12.51
C GLY A 245 11.33 -3.60 -11.96
N ALA A 246 10.75 -4.00 -10.83
CA ALA A 246 9.77 -3.23 -10.07
C ALA A 246 10.11 -3.30 -8.58
N LEU A 247 11.20 -2.61 -8.19
CA LEU A 247 11.81 -2.73 -6.86
C LEU A 247 10.80 -2.40 -5.74
N TYR A 248 10.07 -1.29 -5.87
CA TYR A 248 9.09 -0.88 -4.87
C TYR A 248 8.01 -1.95 -4.64
N ASN A 249 7.44 -2.48 -5.72
CA ASN A 249 6.37 -3.47 -5.68
C ASN A 249 6.83 -4.85 -5.18
N ILE A 250 8.03 -5.30 -5.59
CA ILE A 250 8.57 -6.58 -5.11
C ILE A 250 8.91 -6.50 -3.62
N MET A 251 9.40 -5.36 -3.13
CA MET A 251 9.68 -5.16 -1.71
C MET A 251 8.42 -5.21 -0.86
N ARG A 252 7.31 -4.59 -1.31
CA ARG A 252 6.00 -4.72 -0.65
C ARG A 252 5.54 -6.17 -0.54
N THR A 253 5.72 -6.94 -1.61
CA THR A 253 5.40 -8.38 -1.62
C THR A 253 6.27 -9.17 -0.62
N ILE A 254 7.58 -8.89 -0.58
CA ILE A 254 8.51 -9.57 0.34
C ILE A 254 8.14 -9.28 1.80
N PHE A 255 7.87 -8.02 2.14
CA PHE A 255 7.51 -7.63 3.50
C PHE A 255 6.08 -7.99 3.89
N GLY A 256 5.18 -8.15 2.92
CA GLY A 256 3.80 -8.60 3.12
C GLY A 256 3.67 -10.11 3.35
N HIS A 257 4.57 -10.91 2.77
CA HIS A 257 4.59 -12.37 2.90
C HIS A 257 5.74 -12.89 3.76
N VAL A 258 6.12 -12.16 4.82
CA VAL A 258 7.19 -12.61 5.73
C VAL A 258 6.86 -13.97 6.39
N THR A 259 5.57 -14.27 6.56
CA THR A 259 5.08 -15.53 7.15
C THR A 259 4.91 -16.68 6.15
N ASP A 260 4.82 -16.39 4.84
CA ASP A 260 4.83 -17.41 3.77
C ASP A 260 5.64 -16.92 2.54
N PRO A 261 6.98 -16.76 2.66
CA PRO A 261 7.78 -16.14 1.61
C PRO A 261 7.82 -16.95 0.30
N ALA A 262 7.53 -18.25 0.39
CA ALA A 262 7.53 -19.19 -0.72
C ALA A 262 6.13 -19.44 -1.31
N PHE A 263 5.09 -18.80 -0.77
CA PHE A 263 3.69 -18.97 -1.19
C PHE A 263 3.24 -20.45 -1.16
N GLN A 264 3.78 -21.23 -0.23
CA GLN A 264 3.53 -22.67 -0.14
C GLN A 264 2.25 -22.98 0.64
N TYR A 265 1.87 -22.08 1.56
CA TYR A 265 0.75 -22.29 2.48
C TYR A 265 -0.50 -21.52 2.06
N GLY A 266 -0.41 -20.69 1.01
CA GLY A 266 -1.55 -19.94 0.49
C GLY A 266 -2.07 -18.91 1.49
N VAL A 267 -1.15 -18.30 2.24
CA VAL A 267 -1.45 -17.21 3.17
C VAL A 267 -2.11 -16.06 2.40
N ALA A 268 -3.13 -15.46 3.01
CA ALA A 268 -3.84 -14.34 2.41
C ALA A 268 -2.87 -13.15 2.20
N PRO A 269 -3.15 -12.25 1.23
CA PRO A 269 -2.33 -11.06 1.04
C PRO A 269 -2.18 -10.23 2.34
N GLY A 270 -0.99 -9.68 2.55
CA GLY A 270 -0.72 -8.78 3.69
C GLY A 270 -1.23 -7.36 3.46
N VAL A 271 -1.15 -6.51 4.49
CA VAL A 271 -1.54 -5.09 4.38
C VAL A 271 -0.75 -4.32 3.33
N LEU A 272 0.51 -4.72 3.08
CA LEU A 272 1.33 -4.09 2.06
C LEU A 272 0.89 -4.44 0.63
N GLU A 273 -0.02 -5.38 0.44
CA GLU A 273 -0.46 -5.84 -0.89
C GLU A 273 -1.76 -5.22 -1.38
N HIS A 274 -2.39 -4.38 -0.56
CA HIS A 274 -3.54 -3.55 -0.95
C HIS A 274 -3.15 -2.08 -0.84
N PHE A 275 -3.65 -1.23 -1.71
CA PHE A 275 -3.35 0.20 -1.62
C PHE A 275 -4.08 0.85 -0.44
N GLU A 276 -5.25 0.32 -0.12
CA GLU A 276 -6.15 0.69 0.95
C GLU A 276 -5.56 0.49 2.35
N THR A 277 -4.49 -0.30 2.49
CA THR A 277 -3.92 -0.68 3.81
C THR A 277 -2.41 -0.51 3.90
N ALA A 278 -1.76 0.04 2.86
CA ALA A 278 -0.29 0.08 2.73
C ALA A 278 0.32 1.47 2.96
N THR A 279 -0.27 2.26 3.85
CA THR A 279 0.12 3.66 4.10
C THR A 279 1.00 3.82 5.33
#